data_AF-A0A926CEV2-F1
#
_entry.id   AF-A0A926CEV2-F1
#
_cell.length_a   1.000
_cell.length_b   1.000
_cell.length_c   1.000
_cell.angle_alpha   90.00
_cell.angle_beta   90.00
_cell.angle_gamma   90.00
#
_symmetry.space_group_name_H-M   'P 1'
#
loop_
_entity.id
_entity.type
_entity.pdbx_description
1 polymer ?
#
loop_
_entity_poly.entity_id
_entity_poly.type
_entity_poly.pdbx_seq_one_letter_code
_entity_poly.pdbx_strand_id
1 'polypeptide(L)'
;MAYTDDWRALQAQIVNQRSARTVALDTSYAATAHMLAEVATRRTMQAQVASAVRAVARADLARHVAEQMIVLRDARQLDATEQRAARYAAAEQQRCATARLLQLFATQRSAQANDQHQQRSSAVDALRQATAAQLADLGVALDARAIAQRQQLDAVRSSLAQQTSAWLAETRAGLPALYRPAFATPADAGAVLHDLPLIVPVLPDTSAPPAQPAEIIETQSFNQAGIYAYAKLARVAILKALDTEGTALGVEQREHLSAYVAGIRRNVEPFLNMLSAVQSTLDDEQRQTMFSCVEDLQHNVGALATELSAVVDTRPAPHHPDGTYIAALYADVAQLLSAIASVGRSLVEPVAPHVPAPQTPAPARRRQARGDGSKEAR
;
A
#
# COMPACT_ATOMS: atom_id res chain seq x y z
N MET A 1 -75.25 111.98 -80.71
CA MET A 1 -73.88 111.64 -80.24
C MET A 1 -73.78 111.40 -78.73
N ALA A 2 -74.89 111.10 -78.02
CA ALA A 2 -74.85 110.81 -76.57
C ALA A 2 -74.84 109.31 -76.20
N TYR A 3 -75.06 108.40 -77.17
CA TYR A 3 -75.20 106.96 -76.92
C TYR A 3 -73.86 106.19 -76.86
N THR A 4 -72.76 106.80 -77.31
CA THR A 4 -71.43 106.18 -77.35
C THR A 4 -70.64 106.31 -76.05
N ASP A 5 -70.96 107.31 -75.22
CA ASP A 5 -70.29 107.54 -73.95
C ASP A 5 -70.86 106.65 -72.83
N ASP A 6 -72.18 106.42 -72.82
CA ASP A 6 -72.83 105.47 -71.90
C ASP A 6 -72.36 104.02 -72.12
N TRP A 7 -72.13 103.62 -73.38
CA TRP A 7 -71.63 102.27 -73.69
C TRP A 7 -70.19 102.06 -73.22
N ARG A 8 -69.32 103.08 -73.33
CA ARG A 8 -67.95 103.03 -72.80
C ARG A 8 -67.91 103.01 -71.27
N ALA A 9 -68.80 103.76 -70.61
CA ALA A 9 -68.94 103.72 -69.16
C ALA A 9 -69.39 102.33 -68.67
N LEU A 10 -70.35 101.71 -69.35
CA LEU A 10 -70.85 100.37 -69.02
C LEU A 10 -69.80 99.28 -69.30
N GLN A 11 -69.02 99.41 -70.39
CA GLN A 11 -67.90 98.51 -70.70
C GLN A 11 -66.77 98.64 -69.67
N ALA A 12 -66.42 99.85 -69.25
CA ALA A 12 -65.44 100.09 -68.18
C ALA A 12 -65.93 99.53 -66.83
N GLN A 13 -67.22 99.64 -66.54
CA GLN A 13 -67.83 99.06 -65.34
C GLN A 13 -67.79 97.53 -65.36
N ILE A 14 -68.07 96.88 -66.49
CA ILE A 14 -67.96 95.42 -66.63
C ILE A 14 -66.51 94.96 -66.48
N VAL A 15 -65.54 95.67 -67.07
CA VAL A 15 -64.11 95.34 -66.92
C VAL A 15 -63.65 95.53 -65.47
N ASN A 16 -64.08 96.60 -64.80
CA ASN A 16 -63.80 96.84 -63.38
C ASN A 16 -64.47 95.79 -62.47
N GLN A 17 -65.69 95.35 -62.78
CA GLN A 17 -66.35 94.27 -62.04
C GLN A 17 -65.68 92.92 -62.27
N ARG A 18 -65.22 92.63 -63.50
CA ARG A 18 -64.47 91.41 -63.80
C ARG A 18 -63.09 91.42 -63.13
N SER A 19 -62.37 92.54 -63.17
CA SER A 19 -61.06 92.67 -62.51
C SER A 19 -61.19 92.62 -60.98
N ALA A 20 -62.21 93.26 -60.40
CA ALA A 20 -62.50 93.15 -58.98
C ALA A 20 -62.86 91.71 -58.58
N ARG A 21 -63.61 90.99 -59.43
CA ARG A 21 -63.96 89.59 -59.20
C ARG A 21 -62.77 88.65 -59.35
N THR A 22 -61.86 88.87 -60.30
CA THR A 22 -60.63 88.07 -60.42
C THR A 22 -59.72 88.34 -59.22
N VAL A 23 -59.55 89.59 -58.80
CA VAL A 23 -58.77 89.93 -57.58
C VAL A 23 -59.40 89.32 -56.32
N ALA A 24 -60.73 89.35 -56.18
CA ALA A 24 -61.43 88.70 -55.07
C ALA A 24 -61.28 87.17 -55.08
N LEU A 25 -61.26 86.54 -56.26
CA LEU A 25 -61.01 85.10 -56.40
C LEU A 25 -59.55 84.76 -56.11
N ASP A 26 -58.60 85.51 -56.65
CA ASP A 26 -57.17 85.29 -56.43
C ASP A 26 -56.79 85.48 -54.95
N THR A 27 -57.38 86.48 -54.28
CA THR A 27 -57.21 86.67 -52.82
C THR A 27 -57.86 85.54 -52.02
N SER A 28 -59.02 85.03 -52.44
CA SER A 28 -59.66 83.86 -51.82
C SER A 28 -58.84 82.58 -52.03
N TYR A 29 -58.26 82.37 -53.22
CA TYR A 29 -57.36 81.26 -53.51
C TYR A 29 -56.06 81.36 -52.74
N ALA A 30 -55.48 82.56 -52.61
CA ALA A 30 -54.29 82.78 -51.79
C ALA A 30 -54.57 82.50 -50.30
N ALA A 31 -55.73 82.93 -49.78
CA ALA A 31 -56.13 82.67 -48.40
C ALA A 31 -56.38 81.18 -48.14
N THR A 32 -57.04 80.47 -49.06
CA THR A 32 -57.26 79.01 -48.95
C THR A 32 -55.96 78.22 -49.10
N ALA A 33 -55.06 78.61 -50.01
CA ALA A 33 -53.73 78.03 -50.14
C ALA A 33 -52.89 78.22 -48.86
N HIS A 34 -52.96 79.41 -48.24
CA HIS A 34 -52.29 79.68 -46.97
C HIS A 34 -52.85 78.81 -45.83
N MET A 35 -54.18 78.71 -45.69
CA MET A 35 -54.81 77.81 -44.72
C MET A 35 -54.43 76.34 -44.93
N LEU A 36 -54.38 75.86 -46.19
CA LEU A 36 -53.96 74.50 -46.50
C LEU A 36 -52.48 74.27 -46.16
N ALA A 37 -51.62 75.26 -46.42
CA ALA A 37 -50.22 75.20 -46.03
C ALA A 37 -50.05 75.16 -44.51
N GLU A 38 -50.81 75.96 -43.75
CA GLU A 38 -50.82 75.91 -42.28
C GLU A 38 -51.33 74.58 -41.74
N VAL A 39 -52.37 74.00 -42.34
CA VAL A 39 -52.87 72.67 -41.95
C VAL A 39 -51.83 71.59 -42.26
N ALA A 40 -51.14 71.68 -43.40
CA ALA A 40 -50.07 70.76 -43.76
C ALA A 40 -48.90 70.84 -42.77
N THR A 41 -48.45 72.03 -42.40
CA THR A 41 -47.37 72.21 -41.40
C THR A 41 -47.78 71.75 -40.01
N ARG A 42 -49.03 71.99 -39.59
CA ARG A 42 -49.55 71.44 -38.32
C ARG A 42 -49.59 69.91 -38.34
N ARG A 43 -49.99 69.29 -39.46
CA ARG A 43 -50.00 67.83 -39.61
C ARG A 43 -48.59 67.23 -39.57
N THR A 44 -47.61 67.85 -40.22
CA THR A 44 -46.22 67.37 -40.15
C THR A 44 -45.64 67.52 -38.75
N MET A 45 -45.90 68.63 -38.07
CA MET A 45 -45.53 68.80 -36.65
C MET A 45 -46.20 67.77 -35.75
N GLN A 46 -47.50 67.51 -35.93
CA GLN A 46 -48.20 66.46 -35.17
C GLN A 46 -47.63 65.06 -35.43
N ALA A 47 -47.27 64.74 -36.68
CA ALA A 47 -46.62 63.48 -37.00
C ALA A 47 -45.21 63.37 -36.38
N GLN A 48 -44.44 64.47 -36.37
CA GLN A 48 -43.14 64.52 -35.71
C GLN A 48 -43.26 64.34 -34.19
N VAL A 49 -44.20 65.03 -33.54
CA VAL A 49 -44.48 64.88 -32.10
C VAL A 49 -44.90 63.44 -31.80
N ALA A 50 -45.82 62.86 -32.58
CA ALA A 50 -46.23 61.47 -32.42
C ALA A 50 -45.06 60.49 -32.59
N SER A 51 -44.15 60.75 -33.53
CA SER A 51 -42.95 59.94 -33.72
C SER A 51 -41.97 60.05 -32.54
N ALA A 52 -41.79 61.25 -32.00
CA ALA A 52 -40.94 61.50 -30.83
C ALA A 52 -41.50 60.82 -29.58
N VAL A 53 -42.81 60.93 -29.33
CA VAL A 53 -43.49 60.24 -28.20
C VAL A 53 -43.34 58.73 -28.31
N ARG A 54 -43.49 58.14 -29.51
CA ARG A 54 -43.25 56.70 -29.71
C ARG A 54 -41.79 56.32 -29.48
N ALA A 55 -40.84 57.17 -29.87
CA ALA A 55 -39.42 56.91 -29.64
C ALA A 55 -39.08 56.92 -28.14
N VAL A 56 -39.61 57.89 -27.38
CA VAL A 56 -39.47 57.94 -25.92
C VAL A 56 -40.11 56.72 -25.26
N ALA A 57 -41.36 56.38 -25.61
CA ALA A 57 -42.04 55.21 -25.06
C ALA A 57 -41.29 53.89 -25.34
N ARG A 58 -40.66 53.77 -26.51
CA ARG A 58 -39.80 52.60 -26.84
C ARG A 58 -38.52 52.59 -26.01
N ALA A 59 -37.90 53.74 -25.77
CA ALA A 59 -36.71 53.84 -24.92
C ALA A 59 -37.03 53.48 -23.47
N ASP A 60 -38.16 53.94 -22.94
CA ASP A 60 -38.61 53.62 -21.58
C ASP A 60 -38.95 52.13 -21.43
N LEU A 61 -39.64 51.53 -22.41
CA LEU A 61 -39.90 50.09 -22.42
C LEU A 61 -38.59 49.30 -22.48
N ALA A 62 -37.65 49.69 -23.34
CA ALA A 62 -36.35 49.02 -23.44
C ALA A 62 -35.56 49.10 -22.13
N ARG A 63 -35.60 50.26 -21.45
CA ARG A 63 -34.99 50.44 -20.13
C ARG A 63 -35.64 49.54 -19.08
N HIS A 64 -36.97 49.50 -19.02
CA HIS A 64 -37.67 48.66 -18.05
C HIS A 64 -37.41 47.17 -18.28
N VAL A 65 -37.37 46.71 -19.54
CA VAL A 65 -37.02 45.33 -19.87
C VAL A 65 -35.57 45.03 -19.49
N ALA A 66 -34.63 45.95 -19.72
CA ALA A 66 -33.24 45.78 -19.31
C ALA A 66 -33.12 45.66 -17.78
N GLU A 67 -33.82 46.50 -17.01
CA GLU A 67 -33.88 46.44 -15.55
C GLU A 67 -34.47 45.10 -15.07
N GLN A 68 -35.57 44.62 -15.66
CA GLN A 68 -36.15 43.31 -15.35
C GLN A 68 -35.20 42.15 -15.67
N MET A 69 -34.47 42.22 -16.79
CA MET A 69 -33.50 41.20 -17.16
C MET A 69 -32.30 41.15 -16.20
N ILE A 70 -31.88 42.29 -15.65
CA ILE A 70 -30.85 42.34 -14.60
C ILE A 70 -31.36 41.65 -13.34
N VAL A 71 -32.56 42.01 -12.86
CA VAL A 71 -33.16 41.38 -11.67
C VAL A 71 -33.31 39.87 -11.83
N LEU A 72 -33.78 39.40 -12.99
CA LEU A 72 -33.90 37.97 -13.27
C LEU A 72 -32.53 37.27 -13.35
N ARG A 73 -31.51 37.95 -13.87
CA ARG A 73 -30.14 37.41 -13.89
C ARG A 73 -29.60 37.26 -12.48
N ASP A 74 -29.76 38.27 -11.63
CA ASP A 74 -29.26 38.27 -10.26
C ASP A 74 -29.98 37.21 -9.43
N ALA A 75 -31.30 37.05 -9.59
CA ALA A 75 -32.06 35.98 -8.95
C ALA A 75 -31.56 34.58 -9.37
N ARG A 76 -31.33 34.35 -10.67
CA ARG A 76 -30.76 33.08 -11.16
C ARG A 76 -29.34 32.84 -10.65
N GLN A 77 -28.53 33.88 -10.50
CA GLN A 77 -27.20 33.77 -9.93
C GLN A 77 -27.27 33.39 -8.45
N LEU A 78 -28.19 34.01 -7.68
CA LEU A 78 -28.42 33.67 -6.29
C LEU A 78 -28.85 32.20 -6.14
N ASP A 79 -29.87 31.76 -6.88
CA ASP A 79 -30.32 30.36 -6.90
C ASP A 79 -29.17 29.39 -7.24
N ALA A 80 -28.35 29.72 -8.23
CA ALA A 80 -27.20 28.90 -8.60
C ALA A 80 -26.14 28.84 -7.49
N THR A 81 -25.91 29.93 -6.75
CA THR A 81 -25.00 29.93 -5.60
C THR A 81 -25.54 29.13 -4.44
N GLU A 82 -26.84 29.22 -4.14
CA GLU A 82 -27.50 28.43 -3.10
C GLU A 82 -27.47 26.93 -3.43
N GLN A 83 -27.76 26.55 -4.68
CA GLN A 83 -27.67 25.16 -5.12
C GLN A 83 -26.23 24.61 -5.02
N ARG A 84 -25.22 25.43 -5.33
CA ARG A 84 -23.81 25.03 -5.16
C ARG A 84 -23.49 24.85 -3.67
N ALA A 85 -23.89 25.78 -2.82
CA ALA A 85 -23.70 25.68 -1.37
C ALA A 85 -24.37 24.42 -0.79
N ALA A 86 -25.60 24.11 -1.21
CA ALA A 86 -26.33 22.90 -0.81
C ALA A 86 -25.60 21.61 -1.25
N ARG A 87 -25.06 21.58 -2.49
CA ARG A 87 -24.27 20.44 -2.98
C ARG A 87 -22.97 20.26 -2.18
N TYR A 88 -22.27 21.35 -1.84
CA TYR A 88 -21.07 21.28 -1.01
C TYR A 88 -21.39 20.77 0.40
N ALA A 89 -22.45 21.28 1.04
CA ALA A 89 -22.88 20.81 2.35
C ALA A 89 -23.26 19.31 2.35
N ALA A 90 -23.97 18.84 1.31
CA ALA A 90 -24.30 17.42 1.16
C ALA A 90 -23.04 16.54 0.97
N ALA A 91 -22.07 17.00 0.17
CA ALA A 91 -20.81 16.29 -0.02
C ALA A 91 -19.98 16.24 1.28
N GLU A 92 -19.98 17.30 2.08
CA GLU A 92 -19.33 17.32 3.38
C GLU A 92 -19.99 16.37 4.38
N GLN A 93 -21.33 16.33 4.42
CA GLN A 93 -22.07 15.35 5.23
C GLN A 93 -21.72 13.92 4.84
N GLN A 94 -21.60 13.62 3.55
CA GLN A 94 -21.17 12.30 3.07
C GLN A 94 -19.74 11.97 3.47
N ARG A 95 -18.81 12.92 3.40
CA ARG A 95 -17.42 12.74 3.88
C ARG A 95 -17.37 12.46 5.38
N CYS A 96 -18.15 13.19 6.18
CA CYS A 96 -18.25 12.95 7.62
C CYS A 96 -18.87 11.59 7.94
N ALA A 97 -19.91 11.18 7.21
CA ALA A 97 -20.55 9.87 7.38
C ALA A 97 -19.61 8.71 7.02
N THR A 98 -18.89 8.83 5.90
CA THR A 98 -17.90 7.82 5.47
C THR A 98 -16.72 7.73 6.44
N ALA A 99 -16.21 8.86 6.93
CA ALA A 99 -15.17 8.87 7.97
C ALA A 99 -15.62 8.16 9.25
N ARG A 100 -16.86 8.39 9.72
CA ARG A 100 -17.43 7.68 10.87
C ARG A 100 -17.53 6.17 10.64
N LEU A 101 -17.98 5.74 9.46
CA LEU A 101 -18.04 4.30 9.12
C LEU A 101 -16.65 3.66 9.10
N LEU A 102 -15.64 4.33 8.52
CA LEU A 102 -14.26 3.84 8.53
C LEU A 102 -13.71 3.74 9.95
N GLN A 103 -14.03 4.69 10.83
CA GLN A 103 -13.67 4.63 12.23
C GLN A 103 -14.33 3.43 12.95
N LEU A 104 -15.61 3.16 12.69
CA LEU A 104 -16.31 1.98 13.23
C LEU A 104 -15.69 0.67 12.74
N PHE A 105 -15.28 0.57 11.47
CA PHE A 105 -14.58 -0.62 10.97
C PHE A 105 -13.16 -0.75 11.54
N ALA A 106 -12.49 0.36 11.83
CA ALA A 106 -11.18 0.32 12.49
C ALA A 106 -11.32 -0.17 13.95
N THR A 107 -12.30 0.33 14.70
CA THR A 107 -12.55 -0.13 16.08
C THR A 107 -12.98 -1.59 16.10
N GLN A 108 -13.87 -2.02 15.20
CA GLN A 108 -14.29 -3.42 15.09
C GLN A 108 -13.10 -4.35 14.78
N ARG A 109 -12.23 -3.99 13.84
CA ARG A 109 -11.02 -4.77 13.53
C ARG A 109 -10.08 -4.87 14.73
N SER A 110 -9.89 -3.77 15.47
CA SER A 110 -9.06 -3.78 16.68
C SER A 110 -9.64 -4.67 17.78
N ALA A 111 -10.96 -4.64 17.99
CA ALA A 111 -11.64 -5.51 18.95
C ALA A 111 -11.48 -6.98 18.56
N GLN A 112 -11.73 -7.32 17.30
CA GLN A 112 -11.57 -8.69 16.80
C GLN A 112 -10.12 -9.19 16.91
N ALA A 113 -9.12 -8.34 16.64
CA ALA A 113 -7.71 -8.68 16.82
C ALA A 113 -7.36 -8.96 18.29
N ASN A 114 -7.89 -8.15 19.21
CA ASN A 114 -7.70 -8.35 20.65
C ASN A 114 -8.36 -9.65 21.13
N ASP A 115 -9.58 -9.94 20.67
CA ASP A 115 -10.29 -11.18 21.00
C ASP A 115 -9.52 -12.41 20.50
N GLN A 116 -9.01 -12.39 19.26
CA GLN A 116 -8.18 -13.46 18.73
C GLN A 116 -6.88 -13.64 19.52
N HIS A 117 -6.27 -12.54 19.96
CA HIS A 117 -5.06 -12.60 20.79
C HIS A 117 -5.36 -13.25 22.15
N GLN A 118 -6.46 -12.87 22.80
CA GLN A 118 -6.91 -13.47 24.07
C GLN A 118 -7.26 -14.96 23.93
N GLN A 119 -7.89 -15.35 22.83
CA GLN A 119 -8.17 -16.76 22.52
C GLN A 119 -6.87 -17.56 22.35
N ARG A 120 -5.89 -17.00 21.63
CA ARG A 120 -4.58 -17.66 21.44
C ARG A 120 -3.80 -17.76 22.74
N SER A 121 -3.78 -16.71 23.57
CA SER A 121 -3.07 -16.74 24.85
C SER A 121 -3.68 -17.78 25.79
N SER A 122 -5.02 -17.81 25.91
CA SER A 122 -5.70 -18.80 26.74
C SER A 122 -5.51 -20.24 26.24
N ALA A 123 -5.49 -20.46 24.92
CA ALA A 123 -5.17 -21.77 24.34
C ALA A 123 -3.73 -22.21 24.64
N VAL A 124 -2.74 -21.30 24.56
CA VAL A 124 -1.35 -21.59 24.92
C VAL A 124 -1.22 -21.95 26.41
N ASP A 125 -1.90 -21.22 27.29
CA ASP A 125 -1.87 -21.51 28.72
C ASP A 125 -2.55 -22.84 29.06
N ALA A 126 -3.66 -23.17 28.39
CA ALA A 126 -4.30 -24.47 28.50
C ALA A 126 -3.39 -25.61 28.03
N LEU A 127 -2.67 -25.43 26.92
CA LEU A 127 -1.68 -26.40 26.44
C LEU A 127 -0.52 -26.57 27.42
N ARG A 128 0.01 -25.47 28.00
CA ARG A 128 1.04 -25.53 29.03
C ARG A 128 0.58 -26.33 30.25
N GLN A 129 -0.63 -26.07 30.73
CA GLN A 129 -1.21 -26.82 31.86
C GLN A 129 -1.38 -28.31 31.52
N ALA A 130 -1.90 -28.63 30.32
CA ALA A 130 -2.07 -30.02 29.87
C ALA A 130 -0.72 -30.75 29.75
N THR A 131 0.30 -30.12 29.18
CA THR A 131 1.65 -30.71 29.08
C THR A 131 2.30 -30.90 30.45
N ALA A 132 2.15 -29.95 31.37
CA ALA A 132 2.63 -30.09 32.74
C ALA A 132 1.95 -31.25 33.48
N ALA A 133 0.64 -31.42 33.30
CA ALA A 133 -0.10 -32.53 33.87
C ALA A 133 0.39 -33.88 33.31
N GLN A 134 0.56 -34.00 31.98
CA GLN A 134 1.07 -35.20 31.35
C GLN A 134 2.50 -35.56 31.79
N LEU A 135 3.37 -34.55 31.98
CA LEU A 135 4.73 -34.77 32.48
C LEU A 135 4.72 -35.21 33.95
N ALA A 136 3.83 -34.68 34.78
CA ALA A 136 3.66 -35.12 36.15
C ALA A 136 3.15 -36.58 36.21
N ASP A 137 2.16 -36.94 35.40
CA ASP A 137 1.65 -38.31 35.30
C ASP A 137 2.72 -39.30 34.83
N LEU A 138 3.54 -38.90 33.85
CA LEU A 138 4.70 -39.69 33.40
C LEU A 138 5.74 -39.84 34.52
N GLY A 139 6.00 -38.79 35.30
CA GLY A 139 6.87 -38.86 36.47
C GLY A 139 6.39 -39.90 37.48
N VAL A 140 5.11 -39.86 37.84
CA VAL A 140 4.47 -40.84 38.74
C VAL A 140 4.56 -42.26 38.18
N ALA A 141 4.34 -42.45 36.87
CA ALA A 141 4.43 -43.75 36.23
C ALA A 141 5.87 -44.31 36.22
N LEU A 142 6.87 -43.46 36.02
CA LEU A 142 8.29 -43.84 36.07
C LEU A 142 8.73 -44.19 37.49
N ASP A 143 8.32 -43.42 38.49
CA ASP A 143 8.60 -43.71 39.89
C ASP A 143 7.96 -45.03 40.34
N ALA A 144 6.70 -45.27 39.95
CA ALA A 144 6.01 -46.54 40.21
C ALA A 144 6.74 -47.73 39.55
N ARG A 145 7.22 -47.56 38.32
CA ARG A 145 8.01 -48.58 37.61
C ARG A 145 9.35 -48.85 38.31
N ALA A 146 10.04 -47.82 38.77
CA ALA A 146 11.30 -47.96 39.50
C ALA A 146 11.11 -48.73 40.82
N ILE A 147 10.03 -48.44 41.56
CA ILE A 147 9.65 -49.19 42.77
C ILE A 147 9.39 -50.65 42.43
N ALA A 148 8.61 -50.94 41.38
CA ALA A 148 8.32 -52.31 40.97
C ALA A 148 9.59 -53.09 40.58
N GLN A 149 10.51 -52.47 39.85
CA GLN A 149 11.81 -53.08 39.50
C GLN A 149 12.66 -53.37 40.74
N ARG A 150 12.67 -52.46 41.72
CA ARG A 150 13.40 -52.67 42.98
C ARG A 150 12.82 -53.84 43.77
N GLN A 151 11.49 -53.94 43.86
CA GLN A 151 10.80 -55.07 44.48
C GLN A 151 11.11 -56.40 43.78
N GLN A 152 11.17 -56.41 42.45
CA GLN A 152 11.59 -57.60 41.68
C GLN A 152 13.03 -58.02 41.99
N LEU A 153 13.97 -57.07 42.06
CA LEU A 153 15.37 -57.36 42.41
C LEU A 153 15.49 -57.90 43.84
N ASP A 154 14.76 -57.32 44.80
CA ASP A 154 14.77 -57.78 46.18
C ASP A 154 14.14 -59.19 46.31
N ALA A 155 13.10 -59.50 45.52
CA ALA A 155 12.54 -60.84 45.42
C ALA A 155 13.55 -61.86 44.83
N VAL A 156 14.28 -61.50 43.77
CA VAL A 156 15.33 -62.35 43.19
C VAL A 156 16.47 -62.58 44.18
N ARG A 157 16.92 -61.54 44.89
CA ARG A 157 17.97 -61.65 45.92
C ARG A 157 17.58 -62.57 47.06
N SER A 158 16.36 -62.46 47.57
CA SER A 158 15.87 -63.33 48.65
C SER A 158 15.76 -64.79 48.18
N SER A 159 15.28 -65.02 46.95
CA SER A 159 15.25 -66.36 46.36
C SER A 159 16.65 -66.97 46.20
N LEU A 160 17.64 -66.20 45.69
CA LEU A 160 19.02 -66.65 45.58
C LEU A 160 19.66 -66.93 46.95
N ALA A 161 19.38 -66.12 47.97
CA ALA A 161 19.84 -66.36 49.33
C ALA A 161 19.25 -67.65 49.92
N GLN A 162 17.96 -67.92 49.66
CA GLN A 162 17.32 -69.18 50.03
C GLN A 162 17.92 -70.38 49.28
N GLN A 163 18.16 -70.28 47.97
CA GLN A 163 18.78 -71.35 47.19
C GLN A 163 20.22 -71.63 47.65
N THR A 164 21.02 -70.59 47.90
CA THR A 164 22.40 -70.75 48.38
C THR A 164 22.43 -71.34 49.79
N SER A 165 21.56 -70.90 50.71
CA SER A 165 21.47 -71.53 52.04
C SER A 165 20.99 -72.99 51.98
N ALA A 166 20.03 -73.31 51.12
CA ALA A 166 19.59 -74.70 50.89
C ALA A 166 20.73 -75.56 50.32
N TRP A 167 21.44 -75.06 49.30
CA TRP A 167 22.60 -75.72 48.72
C TRP A 167 23.74 -75.92 49.73
N LEU A 168 24.00 -74.92 50.58
CA LEU A 168 24.96 -75.02 51.69
C LEU A 168 24.53 -76.05 52.74
N ALA A 169 23.22 -76.17 53.01
CA ALA A 169 22.70 -77.18 53.93
C ALA A 169 22.82 -78.60 53.33
N GLU A 170 22.52 -78.76 52.03
CA GLU A 170 22.69 -80.02 51.30
C GLU A 170 24.15 -80.47 51.25
N THR A 171 25.08 -79.57 50.91
CA THR A 171 26.52 -79.88 50.92
C THR A 171 27.03 -80.20 52.32
N ARG A 172 26.54 -79.53 53.36
CA ARG A 172 26.89 -79.84 54.76
C ARG A 172 26.34 -81.19 55.23
N ALA A 173 25.16 -81.58 54.78
CA ALA A 173 24.54 -82.87 55.09
C ALA A 173 25.14 -84.03 54.27
N GLY A 174 25.62 -83.75 53.04
CA GLY A 174 26.24 -84.72 52.13
C GLY A 174 27.75 -84.95 52.36
N LEU A 175 28.38 -84.25 53.30
CA LEU A 175 29.76 -84.50 53.72
C LEU A 175 29.79 -85.61 54.79
N PRO A 176 30.19 -86.86 54.45
CA PRO A 176 30.51 -87.84 55.48
C PRO A 176 31.66 -87.31 56.34
N ALA A 177 31.55 -87.53 57.66
CA ALA A 177 32.43 -87.04 58.71
C ALA A 177 33.88 -87.57 58.62
N LEU A 178 34.64 -87.20 57.59
CA LEU A 178 36.01 -87.68 57.37
C LEU A 178 37.08 -86.60 57.26
N TYR A 179 36.76 -85.31 57.30
CA TYR A 179 37.79 -84.28 57.38
C TYR A 179 37.44 -83.20 58.40
N ARG A 180 37.91 -83.42 59.63
CA ARG A 180 38.25 -82.36 60.57
C ARG A 180 39.73 -82.02 60.32
N PRO A 181 40.09 -80.94 59.61
CA PRO A 181 41.44 -80.44 59.68
C PRO A 181 41.59 -79.64 60.97
N ALA A 182 42.61 -80.01 61.73
CA ALA A 182 43.19 -79.13 62.73
C ALA A 182 44.05 -78.09 61.99
N PHE A 183 43.98 -76.84 62.48
CA PHE A 183 44.85 -75.70 62.18
C PHE A 183 44.67 -74.98 60.83
N ALA A 184 44.36 -73.68 60.88
CA ALA A 184 45.35 -72.61 60.70
C ALA A 184 44.70 -71.22 60.94
N THR A 185 45.50 -70.34 61.53
CA THR A 185 45.23 -68.97 61.98
C THR A 185 44.91 -67.96 60.85
N PRO A 186 44.29 -66.80 61.17
CA PRO A 186 43.84 -65.80 60.20
C PRO A 186 44.97 -64.84 59.80
N ALA A 187 45.88 -65.26 58.92
CA ALA A 187 46.95 -64.39 58.42
C ALA A 187 47.22 -64.43 56.90
N ASP A 188 46.79 -65.46 56.16
CA ASP A 188 47.20 -65.63 54.75
C ASP A 188 46.05 -65.62 53.72
N ALA A 189 44.89 -65.06 54.06
CA ALA A 189 43.78 -64.88 53.09
C ALA A 189 43.87 -63.55 52.30
N GLY A 190 45.08 -63.03 52.10
CA GLY A 190 45.34 -61.69 51.54
C GLY A 190 45.73 -61.63 50.07
N ALA A 191 45.86 -62.76 49.36
CA ALA A 191 46.26 -62.74 47.96
C ALA A 191 45.53 -63.83 47.19
N VAL A 192 45.24 -63.55 45.92
CA VAL A 192 44.62 -64.45 44.93
C VAL A 192 43.08 -64.42 44.91
N LEU A 193 42.51 -63.23 44.70
CA LEU A 193 41.21 -63.04 44.02
C LEU A 193 41.27 -61.75 43.15
N HIS A 194 42.28 -61.68 42.28
CA HIS A 194 42.34 -60.69 41.20
C HIS A 194 42.62 -61.42 39.90
N ASP A 195 41.60 -62.09 39.36
CA ASP A 195 41.50 -62.41 37.93
C ASP A 195 40.07 -62.91 37.64
N LEU A 196 39.17 -61.94 37.50
CA LEU A 196 37.90 -62.13 36.80
C LEU A 196 37.90 -61.15 35.63
N PRO A 197 37.80 -61.62 34.38
CA PRO A 197 37.76 -60.73 33.23
C PRO A 197 36.47 -59.91 33.27
N LEU A 198 36.62 -58.59 33.39
CA LEU A 198 35.54 -57.63 33.22
C LEU A 198 35.08 -57.70 31.75
N ILE A 199 33.98 -58.43 31.47
CA ILE A 199 33.31 -58.37 30.18
C ILE A 199 32.55 -57.04 30.13
N VAL A 200 33.19 -56.03 29.52
CA VAL A 200 32.55 -54.76 29.17
C VAL A 200 31.64 -55.01 27.96
N PRO A 201 30.32 -54.74 28.05
CA PRO A 201 29.46 -54.82 26.88
C PRO A 201 29.84 -53.70 25.92
N VAL A 202 30.35 -54.08 24.74
CA VAL A 202 30.59 -53.19 23.61
C VAL A 202 29.25 -52.61 23.17
N LEU A 203 29.05 -51.31 23.38
CA LEU A 203 28.01 -50.55 22.69
C LEU A 203 28.37 -50.52 21.19
N PRO A 204 27.41 -50.75 20.27
CA PRO A 204 27.68 -50.62 18.84
C PRO A 204 27.95 -49.16 18.47
N ASP A 205 29.02 -48.95 17.70
CA ASP A 205 29.40 -47.70 17.06
C ASP A 205 28.26 -47.15 16.19
N THR A 206 27.63 -46.08 16.65
CA THR A 206 26.80 -45.18 15.85
C THR A 206 27.68 -44.11 15.20
N SER A 207 28.46 -44.49 14.19
CA SER A 207 29.23 -43.55 13.37
C SER A 207 28.87 -43.67 11.89
N ALA A 208 27.64 -43.28 11.57
CA ALA A 208 27.27 -42.82 10.24
C ALA A 208 26.27 -41.66 10.40
N PRO A 209 26.68 -40.38 10.21
CA PRO A 209 25.70 -39.32 10.06
C PRO A 209 24.92 -39.63 8.77
N PRO A 210 23.59 -39.80 8.82
CA PRO A 210 22.82 -39.93 7.59
C PRO A 210 23.07 -38.68 6.75
N ALA A 211 23.32 -38.89 5.45
CA ALA A 211 23.38 -37.84 4.46
C ALA A 211 22.20 -36.89 4.69
N GLN A 212 22.51 -35.64 5.05
CA GLN A 212 21.49 -34.60 5.15
C GLN A 212 20.79 -34.57 3.79
N PRO A 213 19.48 -34.86 3.72
CA PRO A 213 18.75 -34.59 2.50
C PRO A 213 18.99 -33.13 2.18
N ALA A 214 19.32 -32.84 0.92
CA ALA A 214 19.43 -31.48 0.40
C ALA A 214 18.32 -30.66 1.06
N GLU A 215 18.70 -29.68 1.89
CA GLU A 215 17.76 -28.79 2.55
C GLU A 215 16.84 -28.30 1.45
N ILE A 216 15.65 -28.89 1.42
CA ILE A 216 14.48 -28.23 0.92
C ILE A 216 14.56 -26.95 1.72
N ILE A 217 14.92 -25.86 1.05
CA ILE A 217 14.66 -24.52 1.52
C ILE A 217 13.14 -24.54 1.62
N GLU A 218 12.64 -25.10 2.73
CA GLU A 218 11.31 -24.84 3.24
C GLU A 218 11.35 -23.35 3.28
N THR A 219 10.68 -22.78 2.29
CA THR A 219 10.36 -21.38 2.15
C THR A 219 9.79 -20.99 3.50
N GLN A 220 10.67 -20.64 4.45
CA GLN A 220 10.33 -20.01 5.70
C GLN A 220 9.53 -18.83 5.22
N SER A 221 8.21 -18.98 5.35
CA SER A 221 7.20 -18.13 4.75
C SER A 221 7.72 -16.73 4.85
N PHE A 222 8.18 -16.20 3.72
CA PHE A 222 9.02 -15.02 3.69
C PHE A 222 8.37 -14.00 4.62
N ASN A 223 9.10 -13.49 5.61
CA ASN A 223 8.54 -12.52 6.55
C ASN A 223 8.36 -11.14 5.89
N GLN A 224 7.85 -11.13 4.65
CA GLN A 224 7.51 -9.99 3.80
C GLN A 224 6.58 -9.04 4.53
N ALA A 225 5.54 -9.59 5.17
CA ALA A 225 4.61 -8.83 5.98
C ALA A 225 5.34 -8.10 7.12
N GLY A 226 6.33 -8.75 7.74
CA GLY A 226 7.16 -8.15 8.78
C GLY A 226 8.04 -7.02 8.26
N ILE A 227 8.74 -7.22 7.14
CA ILE A 227 9.64 -6.20 6.55
C ILE A 227 8.84 -4.97 6.10
N TYR A 228 7.71 -5.19 5.42
CA TYR A 228 6.82 -4.12 5.00
C TYR A 228 6.25 -3.35 6.20
N ALA A 229 5.71 -4.08 7.20
CA ALA A 229 5.15 -3.46 8.39
C ALA A 229 6.22 -2.65 9.15
N TYR A 230 7.44 -3.17 9.25
CA TYR A 230 8.55 -2.48 9.87
C TYR A 230 8.92 -1.21 9.10
N ALA A 231 9.06 -1.24 7.77
CA ALA A 231 9.36 -0.06 6.97
C ALA A 231 8.29 1.03 7.13
N LYS A 232 7.02 0.64 7.15
CA LYS A 232 5.89 1.55 7.38
C LYS A 232 5.91 2.17 8.78
N LEU A 233 6.14 1.37 9.82
CA LEU A 233 6.24 1.84 11.20
C LEU A 233 7.46 2.76 11.39
N ALA A 234 8.60 2.40 10.83
CA ALA A 234 9.82 3.20 10.88
C ALA A 234 9.63 4.55 10.19
N ARG A 235 8.98 4.59 9.02
CA ARG A 235 8.60 5.86 8.36
C ARG A 235 7.77 6.75 9.29
N VAL A 236 6.67 6.23 9.85
CA VAL A 236 5.80 7.02 10.75
C VAL A 236 6.56 7.50 11.99
N ALA A 237 7.42 6.66 12.57
CA ALA A 237 8.24 7.03 13.73
C ALA A 237 9.25 8.14 13.38
N ILE A 238 9.90 8.06 12.22
CA ILE A 238 10.81 9.09 11.72
C ILE A 238 10.07 10.41 11.53
N LEU A 239 8.93 10.41 10.84
CA LEU A 239 8.15 11.62 10.62
C LEU A 239 7.68 12.25 11.94
N LYS A 240 7.18 11.43 12.87
CA LYS A 240 6.75 11.91 14.20
C LYS A 240 7.90 12.55 14.98
N ALA A 241 9.11 11.99 14.88
CA ALA A 241 10.31 12.55 15.51
C ALA A 241 10.78 13.84 14.82
N LEU A 242 10.48 14.03 13.53
CA LEU A 242 10.80 15.26 12.80
C LEU A 242 9.74 16.37 12.99
N ASP A 243 8.49 15.99 13.27
CA ASP A 243 7.33 16.87 13.44
C ASP A 243 7.20 17.45 14.85
N THR A 244 7.94 16.93 15.83
CA THR A 244 8.04 17.57 17.17
C THR A 244 8.61 18.99 17.03
N GLU A 245 7.71 19.97 16.99
CA GLU A 245 7.95 21.33 16.52
C GLU A 245 9.09 22.07 17.24
N GLY A 246 9.93 22.74 16.44
CA GLY A 246 10.60 23.97 16.85
C GLY A 246 11.88 23.86 17.70
N THR A 247 12.34 22.66 18.06
CA THR A 247 13.62 22.47 18.76
C THR A 247 14.65 21.82 17.84
N ALA A 248 15.90 22.28 17.95
CA ALA A 248 17.02 21.61 17.29
C ALA A 248 17.01 20.12 17.66
N LEU A 249 17.27 19.24 16.69
CA LEU A 249 17.26 17.79 16.92
C LEU A 249 18.28 17.45 18.01
N GLY A 250 17.77 16.98 19.16
CA GLY A 250 18.63 16.52 20.26
C GLY A 250 19.49 15.33 19.83
N VAL A 251 20.62 15.11 20.50
CA VAL A 251 21.55 14.01 20.17
C VAL A 251 20.82 12.65 20.19
N GLU A 252 20.01 12.40 21.21
CA GLU A 252 19.21 11.17 21.33
C GLU A 252 18.22 11.00 20.16
N GLN A 253 17.56 12.08 19.73
CA GLN A 253 16.65 12.02 18.59
C GLN A 253 17.39 11.69 17.29
N ARG A 254 18.58 12.28 17.09
CA ARG A 254 19.44 11.94 15.95
C ARG A 254 19.80 10.46 15.98
N GLU A 255 20.29 9.95 17.12
CA GLU A 255 20.62 8.53 17.28
C GLU A 255 19.40 7.64 16.97
N HIS A 256 18.22 7.95 17.49
CA HIS A 256 16.99 7.20 17.17
C HIS A 256 16.64 7.23 15.68
N LEU A 257 16.72 8.38 15.02
CA LEU A 257 16.48 8.50 13.59
C LEU A 257 17.47 7.66 12.77
N SER A 258 18.77 7.70 13.13
CA SER A 258 19.78 6.87 12.47
C SER A 258 19.50 5.39 12.68
N ALA A 259 19.07 4.99 13.89
CA ALA A 259 18.76 3.61 14.21
C ALA A 259 17.54 3.11 13.40
N TYR A 260 16.53 3.96 13.16
CA TYR A 260 15.41 3.60 12.31
C TYR A 260 15.84 3.41 10.84
N VAL A 261 16.60 4.35 10.27
CA VAL A 261 17.07 4.24 8.87
C VAL A 261 18.01 3.03 8.70
N ALA A 262 18.96 2.84 9.63
CA ALA A 262 19.85 1.69 9.65
C ALA A 262 19.07 0.39 9.84
N GLY A 263 18.00 0.41 10.65
CA GLY A 263 17.10 -0.72 10.83
C GLY A 263 16.34 -1.07 9.55
N ILE A 264 15.83 -0.09 8.80
CA ILE A 264 15.19 -0.33 7.50
C ILE A 264 16.20 -1.00 6.57
N ARG A 265 17.40 -0.43 6.45
CA ARG A 265 18.47 -0.96 5.61
C ARG A 265 18.85 -2.40 6.00
N ARG A 266 19.10 -2.65 7.29
CA ARG A 266 19.49 -3.97 7.82
C ARG A 266 18.46 -5.06 7.56
N ASN A 267 17.17 -4.72 7.50
CA ASN A 267 16.12 -5.69 7.21
C ASN A 267 15.85 -5.83 5.70
N VAL A 268 15.97 -4.75 4.94
CA VAL A 268 15.67 -4.72 3.50
C VAL A 268 16.81 -5.29 2.65
N GLU A 269 18.07 -4.93 2.92
CA GLU A 269 19.20 -5.38 2.09
C GLU A 269 19.34 -6.91 2.03
N PRO A 270 19.26 -7.68 3.14
CA PRO A 270 19.32 -9.13 3.06
C PRO A 270 18.17 -9.73 2.26
N PHE A 271 16.98 -9.13 2.36
CA PHE A 271 15.82 -9.54 1.56
C PHE A 271 16.06 -9.30 0.07
N LEU A 272 16.55 -8.12 -0.33
CA LEU A 272 16.88 -7.82 -1.72
C LEU A 272 17.99 -8.73 -2.27
N ASN A 273 19.02 -9.01 -1.47
CA ASN A 273 20.12 -9.91 -1.86
C ASN A 273 19.66 -11.36 -2.02
N MET A 274 18.79 -11.83 -1.12
CA MET A 274 18.18 -13.15 -1.24
C MET A 274 17.30 -13.23 -2.49
N LEU A 275 16.50 -12.19 -2.73
CA LEU A 275 15.56 -12.15 -3.84
C LEU A 275 16.28 -12.12 -5.18
N SER A 276 17.38 -11.36 -5.30
CA SER A 276 18.22 -11.37 -6.51
C SER A 276 18.92 -12.71 -6.74
N ALA A 277 19.23 -13.47 -5.69
CA ALA A 277 19.81 -14.81 -5.79
C ALA A 277 18.79 -15.89 -6.21
N VAL A 278 17.53 -15.75 -5.79
CA VAL A 278 16.48 -16.78 -5.99
C VAL A 278 15.56 -16.45 -7.16
N GLN A 279 15.56 -15.23 -7.70
CA GLN A 279 14.59 -14.80 -8.74
C GLN A 279 14.51 -15.72 -9.97
N SER A 280 15.62 -16.37 -10.36
CA SER A 280 15.64 -17.27 -11.53
C SER A 280 14.96 -18.62 -11.29
N THR A 281 14.73 -18.99 -10.03
CA THR A 281 14.07 -20.25 -9.65
C THR A 281 12.60 -20.07 -9.30
N LEU A 282 12.11 -18.81 -9.23
CA LEU A 282 10.73 -18.50 -8.90
C LEU A 282 9.82 -18.73 -10.13
N ASP A 283 8.66 -19.34 -9.91
CA ASP A 283 7.61 -19.39 -10.92
C ASP A 283 6.98 -18.00 -11.17
N ASP A 284 6.10 -17.89 -12.18
CA ASP A 284 5.49 -16.60 -12.55
C ASP A 284 4.61 -16.02 -11.43
N GLU A 285 3.91 -16.85 -10.67
CA GLU A 285 2.99 -16.43 -9.60
C GLU A 285 3.78 -15.91 -8.38
N GLN A 286 4.85 -16.61 -8.01
CA GLN A 286 5.79 -16.20 -6.97
C GLN A 286 6.52 -14.92 -7.37
N ARG A 287 6.96 -14.79 -8.63
CA ARG A 287 7.56 -13.55 -9.14
C ARG A 287 6.60 -12.38 -9.04
N GLN A 288 5.34 -12.55 -9.43
CA GLN A 288 4.33 -11.51 -9.31
C GLN A 288 4.08 -11.10 -7.85
N THR A 289 4.03 -12.07 -6.93
CA THR A 289 3.85 -11.82 -5.50
C THR A 289 5.06 -11.07 -4.91
N MET A 290 6.28 -11.51 -5.25
CA MET A 290 7.52 -10.84 -4.86
C MET A 290 7.60 -9.42 -5.41
N PHE A 291 7.19 -9.24 -6.66
CA PHE A 291 7.17 -7.93 -7.32
C PHE A 291 6.23 -6.96 -6.59
N SER A 292 5.01 -7.40 -6.27
CA SER A 292 4.07 -6.59 -5.48
C SER A 292 4.66 -6.20 -4.12
N CYS A 293 5.37 -7.11 -3.44
CA CYS A 293 6.05 -6.81 -2.17
C CYS A 293 7.18 -5.77 -2.35
N VAL A 294 7.96 -5.87 -3.42
CA VAL A 294 9.04 -4.93 -3.75
C VAL A 294 8.47 -3.56 -4.12
N GLU A 295 7.38 -3.49 -4.88
CA GLU A 295 6.68 -2.24 -5.20
C GLU A 295 6.16 -1.54 -3.93
N ASP A 296 5.52 -2.29 -3.04
CA ASP A 296 5.02 -1.79 -1.76
C ASP A 296 6.15 -1.24 -0.87
N LEU A 297 7.30 -1.92 -0.87
CA LEU A 297 8.49 -1.47 -0.18
C LEU A 297 9.07 -0.20 -0.83
N GLN A 298 9.16 -0.18 -2.16
CA GLN A 298 9.61 0.98 -2.94
C GLN A 298 8.73 2.20 -2.69
N HIS A 299 7.41 2.03 -2.62
CA HIS A 299 6.46 3.09 -2.35
C HIS A 299 6.68 3.70 -0.95
N ASN A 300 6.84 2.87 0.09
CA ASN A 300 7.05 3.38 1.44
C ASN A 300 8.42 4.05 1.63
N VAL A 301 9.49 3.44 1.11
CA VAL A 301 10.84 4.01 1.19
C VAL A 301 10.94 5.28 0.34
N GLY A 302 10.28 5.32 -0.81
CA GLY A 302 10.20 6.51 -1.67
C GLY A 302 9.41 7.66 -1.04
N ALA A 303 8.32 7.35 -0.34
CA ALA A 303 7.57 8.35 0.42
C ALA A 303 8.43 8.94 1.54
N LEU A 304 9.15 8.10 2.30
CA LEU A 304 10.10 8.56 3.32
C LEU A 304 11.19 9.47 2.73
N ALA A 305 11.77 9.10 1.57
CA ALA A 305 12.77 9.93 0.90
C ALA A 305 12.21 11.30 0.51
N THR A 306 10.98 11.34 -0.03
CA THR A 306 10.30 12.58 -0.42
C THR A 306 10.02 13.48 0.78
N GLU A 307 9.56 12.90 1.89
CA GLU A 307 9.28 13.63 3.12
C GLU A 307 10.56 14.16 3.78
N LEU A 308 11.64 13.36 3.81
CA LEU A 308 12.95 13.83 4.29
C LEU A 308 13.47 15.00 3.43
N SER A 309 13.32 14.93 2.11
CA SER A 309 13.69 16.03 1.21
C SER A 309 12.90 17.31 1.53
N ALA A 310 11.58 17.19 1.73
CA ALA A 310 10.75 18.35 2.07
C ALA A 310 11.15 18.98 3.42
N VAL A 311 11.59 18.18 4.39
CA VAL A 311 12.11 18.68 5.67
C VAL A 311 13.44 19.40 5.49
N VAL A 312 14.32 18.92 4.59
CA VAL A 312 15.57 19.62 4.24
C VAL A 312 15.26 20.99 3.63
N ASP A 313 14.28 21.07 2.73
CA ASP A 313 13.93 22.31 2.01
C ASP A 313 13.27 23.38 2.91
N THR A 314 12.58 22.95 3.97
CA THR A 314 11.81 23.85 4.86
C THR A 314 12.61 24.38 6.04
N ARG A 315 13.75 23.77 6.41
CA ARG A 315 14.57 24.22 7.54
C ARG A 315 15.54 25.34 7.14
N PRO A 316 15.76 26.33 8.02
CA PRO A 316 16.55 27.52 7.70
C PRO A 316 18.06 27.20 7.60
N ALA A 317 18.66 27.67 6.50
CA ALA A 317 20.07 27.67 6.10
C ALA A 317 20.75 26.28 5.99
N PRO A 318 21.39 25.97 4.84
CA PRO A 318 22.11 24.70 4.58
C PRO A 318 23.33 24.44 5.49
N HIS A 319 23.65 25.35 6.40
CA HIS A 319 24.76 25.25 7.34
C HIS A 319 24.32 24.88 8.77
N HIS A 320 23.01 24.69 9.03
CA HIS A 320 22.57 24.18 10.32
C HIS A 320 22.92 22.68 10.46
N PRO A 321 23.52 22.23 11.58
CA PRO A 321 23.95 20.83 11.75
C PRO A 321 22.82 19.81 11.57
N ASP A 322 21.59 20.20 11.88
CA ASP A 322 20.41 19.37 11.63
C ASP A 322 20.13 19.18 10.14
N GLY A 323 20.30 20.22 9.32
CA GLY A 323 20.08 20.15 7.88
C GLY A 323 21.08 19.19 7.23
N THR A 324 22.36 19.29 7.60
CA THR A 324 23.39 18.34 7.14
C THR A 324 23.12 16.91 7.57
N TYR A 325 22.59 16.71 8.79
CA TYR A 325 22.27 15.38 9.30
C TYR A 325 21.08 14.75 8.57
N ILE A 326 19.98 15.50 8.38
CA ILE A 326 18.80 15.02 7.64
C ILE A 326 19.16 14.76 6.18
N ALA A 327 20.02 15.59 5.57
CA ALA A 327 20.53 15.35 4.22
C ALA A 327 21.34 14.05 4.11
N ALA A 328 22.11 13.68 5.14
CA ALA A 328 22.80 12.40 5.18
C ALA A 328 21.81 11.21 5.28
N LEU A 329 20.78 11.32 6.14
CA LEU A 329 19.72 10.30 6.21
C LEU A 329 18.98 10.15 4.88
N TYR A 330 18.68 11.28 4.21
CA TYR A 330 18.08 11.27 2.88
C TYR A 330 18.96 10.53 1.86
N ALA A 331 20.28 10.78 1.87
CA ALA A 331 21.21 10.09 0.97
C ALA A 331 21.22 8.58 1.19
N ASP A 332 21.21 8.12 2.45
CA ASP A 332 21.15 6.70 2.80
C ASP A 332 19.84 6.04 2.30
N VAL A 333 18.71 6.72 2.51
CA VAL A 333 17.39 6.23 2.05
C VAL A 333 17.31 6.23 0.51
N ALA A 334 17.89 7.23 -0.16
CA ALA A 334 17.94 7.30 -1.62
C ALA A 334 18.79 6.16 -2.22
N GLN A 335 19.91 5.83 -1.59
CA GLN A 335 20.72 4.67 -1.98
C GLN A 335 19.92 3.38 -1.85
N LEU A 336 19.22 3.18 -0.73
CA LEU A 336 18.36 2.01 -0.54
C LEU A 336 17.25 1.94 -1.60
N LEU A 337 16.61 3.06 -1.91
CA LEU A 337 15.56 3.14 -2.93
C LEU A 337 16.08 2.72 -4.32
N SER A 338 17.32 3.10 -4.66
CA SER A 338 17.96 2.69 -5.91
C SER A 338 18.18 1.17 -5.99
N ALA A 339 18.55 0.53 -4.87
CA ALA A 339 18.70 -0.91 -4.79
C ALA A 339 17.36 -1.63 -4.94
N ILE A 340 16.31 -1.14 -4.27
CA ILE A 340 14.94 -1.67 -4.39
C ILE A 340 14.46 -1.59 -5.84
N ALA A 341 14.61 -0.42 -6.48
CA ALA A 341 14.20 -0.22 -7.87
C ALA A 341 15.01 -1.08 -8.86
N SER A 342 16.28 -1.39 -8.56
CA SER A 342 17.08 -2.31 -9.37
C SER A 342 16.51 -3.72 -9.35
N VAL A 343 16.18 -4.24 -8.16
CA VAL A 343 15.60 -5.59 -7.99
C VAL A 343 14.17 -5.65 -8.52
N GLY A 344 13.37 -4.60 -8.35
CA GLY A 344 12.02 -4.53 -8.91
C GLY A 344 12.04 -4.65 -10.44
N ARG A 345 13.00 -4.01 -11.13
CA ARG A 345 13.15 -4.15 -12.58
C ARG A 345 13.56 -5.56 -13.00
N SER A 346 14.47 -6.21 -12.27
CA SER A 346 14.92 -7.56 -12.61
C SER A 346 13.83 -8.62 -12.44
N LEU A 347 12.81 -8.36 -11.61
CA LEU A 347 11.64 -9.24 -11.47
C LEU A 347 10.65 -9.14 -12.64
N VAL A 348 10.53 -7.97 -13.27
CA VAL A 348 9.61 -7.74 -14.39
C VAL A 348 10.22 -8.20 -15.72
N GLU A 349 11.55 -8.10 -15.85
CA GLU A 349 12.22 -8.47 -17.07
C GLU A 349 12.02 -9.97 -17.34
N PRO A 350 11.33 -10.35 -18.44
CA PRO A 350 11.08 -11.75 -18.73
C PRO A 350 12.43 -12.44 -18.87
N VAL A 351 12.69 -13.43 -18.02
CA VAL A 351 13.88 -14.27 -18.14
C VAL A 351 13.84 -14.86 -19.54
N ALA A 352 14.69 -14.33 -20.43
CA ALA A 352 14.77 -14.82 -21.79
C ALA A 352 14.91 -16.34 -21.68
N PRO A 353 14.03 -17.12 -22.36
CA PRO A 353 14.07 -18.57 -22.24
C PRO A 353 15.51 -18.96 -22.46
N HIS A 354 16.08 -19.68 -21.50
CA HIS A 354 17.45 -20.16 -21.60
C HIS A 354 17.46 -21.11 -22.80
N VAL A 355 17.69 -20.57 -24.00
CA VAL A 355 17.90 -21.34 -25.21
C VAL A 355 19.19 -22.08 -24.89
N PRO A 356 19.13 -23.38 -24.58
CA PRO A 356 20.35 -24.12 -24.30
C PRO A 356 21.24 -23.87 -25.50
N ALA A 357 22.43 -23.34 -25.27
CA ALA A 357 23.37 -22.98 -26.33
C ALA A 357 23.36 -24.13 -27.33
N PRO A 358 23.12 -23.87 -28.64
CA PRO A 358 22.99 -24.92 -29.64
C PRO A 358 24.18 -25.84 -29.44
N GLN A 359 23.89 -27.06 -28.98
CA GLN A 359 24.93 -28.04 -28.70
C GLN A 359 25.71 -28.15 -30.00
N THR A 360 26.93 -27.60 -30.01
CA THR A 360 27.79 -27.61 -31.19
C THR A 360 27.83 -29.06 -31.62
N PRO A 361 27.28 -29.42 -32.80
CA PRO A 361 27.17 -30.81 -33.20
C PRO A 361 28.58 -31.40 -33.11
N ALA A 362 28.70 -32.45 -32.28
CA ALA A 362 29.96 -33.14 -32.07
C ALA A 362 30.61 -33.39 -33.44
N PRO A 363 31.90 -33.05 -33.63
CA PRO A 363 32.54 -33.11 -34.93
C PRO A 363 32.34 -34.51 -35.51
N ALA A 364 31.63 -34.59 -36.63
CA ALA A 364 31.40 -35.82 -37.35
C ALA A 364 32.75 -36.51 -37.56
N ARG A 365 32.93 -37.69 -36.96
CA ARG A 365 34.11 -38.54 -37.17
C ARG A 365 34.24 -38.78 -38.68
N ARG A 366 35.17 -38.05 -39.29
CA ARG A 366 35.59 -38.21 -40.68
C ARG A 366 36.12 -39.64 -40.83
N ARG A 367 35.27 -40.55 -41.34
CA ARG A 367 35.71 -41.88 -41.76
C ARG A 367 36.77 -41.67 -42.84
N GLN A 368 38.03 -41.94 -42.48
CA GLN A 368 39.10 -42.16 -43.44
C GLN A 368 38.68 -43.35 -44.31
N ALA A 369 38.21 -43.04 -45.52
CA ALA A 369 38.12 -44.00 -46.60
C ALA A 369 39.55 -44.34 -47.02
N ARG A 370 40.05 -45.46 -46.50
CA ARG A 370 41.24 -46.15 -46.95
C ARG A 370 40.95 -46.62 -48.39
N GLY A 371 41.46 -45.89 -49.37
CA GLY A 371 41.48 -46.32 -50.75
C GLY A 371 42.47 -47.47 -50.89
N ASP A 372 41.95 -48.70 -50.80
CA ASP A 372 42.64 -49.88 -51.30
C ASP A 372 42.28 -50.03 -52.78
N GLY A 373 43.32 -50.07 -53.61
CA GLY A 373 43.20 -50.29 -55.05
C GLY A 373 42.90 -51.76 -55.37
N SER A 374 42.11 -51.95 -56.43
CA SER A 374 42.04 -53.17 -57.22
C SER A 374 41.67 -52.70 -58.64
N LYS A 375 42.53 -52.82 -59.68
CA LYS A 375 42.79 -54.03 -60.47
C LYS A 375 41.49 -54.82 -60.67
N GLU A 376 40.92 -55.01 -61.85
CA GLU A 376 41.40 -55.54 -63.13
C GLU A 376 40.12 -55.62 -64.00
N ALA A 377 40.08 -55.16 -65.25
CA ALA A 377 40.43 -55.89 -66.48
C ALA A 377 39.18 -56.21 -67.33
N ARG A 378 39.33 -55.87 -68.63
CA ARG A 378 38.57 -56.24 -69.83
C ARG A 378 37.35 -55.41 -70.20
#